data_AF-A0A7Z0QCE7-F1
#
_entry.id   AF-A0A7Z0QCE7-F1
#
_cell.length_a   1.000
_cell.length_b   1.000
_cell.length_c   1.000
_cell.angle_alpha   90.00
_cell.angle_beta   90.00
_cell.angle_gamma   90.00
#
_symmetry.space_group_name_H-M   'P 1'
#
loop_
_entity.id
_entity.type
_entity.pdbx_description
1 polymer ?
#
loop_
_entity_poly.entity_id
_entity_poly.type
_entity_poly.pdbx_seq_one_letter_code
_entity_poly.pdbx_strand_id
1 'polypeptide(L)'
;MARIAMRAIADERRKISGDPATLPEKPTAYVVRQLKRPDEANLFRRVYGRQFILVSAYGPVEHRQQLLEDRLRLSLSPGTAEHEISHKARQLIDKDSREDGEDLGQNVRETFHLADVFIDGLARGEMDAKLNRFIQAFFGRTNISPSKSEYGMYAAKSASLRSADLSRQVGAAAFTDDGELITQGCNEVPKAMGGTYWDTEIPDNRDVKLGHDPNDVIKMELLRELFDKMNEGNLLSDYAKSFGSPADMVDVFTKKRTKGSTEKDGPLANCAVLDLTEFGRVVHAEMCAICDAARLGRSLKGSTLYVTTFPCHNCTKHILAAGIKCVVYIEPYPKSRARQLHKDEIDIEKISEGKVSFLPFLGISPVRYRDIFQRGKRKQDGKALPYMTDPPSPMMEPATTAYLENEADEWGKLVLDRASSTPLHVTNPSTST
;
A
#
# COMPACT_ATOMS: atom_id res chain seq x y z
N MET A 1 -9.81 7.49 14.11
CA MET A 1 -8.98 8.24 15.09
C MET A 1 -8.39 9.53 14.50
N ALA A 2 -8.14 9.62 13.19
CA ALA A 2 -7.54 10.81 12.57
C ALA A 2 -8.21 12.16 12.94
N ARG A 3 -9.55 12.23 12.95
CA ARG A 3 -10.28 13.43 13.39
C ARG A 3 -10.00 13.80 14.86
N ILE A 4 -9.77 12.84 15.76
CA ILE A 4 -9.39 13.16 17.16
C ILE A 4 -7.97 13.75 17.20
N ALA A 5 -7.05 13.21 16.42
CA ALA A 5 -5.69 13.72 16.33
C ALA A 5 -5.64 15.15 15.74
N MET A 6 -6.43 15.43 14.71
CA MET A 6 -6.59 16.79 14.17
C MET A 6 -7.11 17.77 15.23
N ARG A 7 -8.02 17.32 16.11
CA ARG A 7 -8.51 18.16 17.19
C ARG A 7 -7.41 18.46 18.21
N ALA A 8 -6.64 17.45 18.59
CA ALA A 8 -5.48 17.63 19.46
C ALA A 8 -4.45 18.60 18.86
N ILE A 9 -4.22 18.54 17.54
CA ILE A 9 -3.35 19.50 16.85
C ILE A 9 -3.90 20.93 17.00
N ALA A 10 -5.20 21.14 16.77
CA ALA A 10 -5.83 22.45 16.94
C ALA A 10 -5.76 22.97 18.39
N ASP A 11 -5.95 22.08 19.38
CA ASP A 11 -5.85 22.44 20.79
C ASP A 11 -4.40 22.77 21.20
N GLU A 12 -3.40 22.03 20.71
CA GLU A 12 -1.99 22.39 20.90
C GLU A 12 -1.62 23.69 20.19
N ARG A 13 -2.15 23.92 18.99
CA ARG A 13 -1.96 25.19 18.27
C ARG A 13 -2.50 26.36 19.08
N ARG A 14 -3.72 26.26 19.61
CA ARG A 14 -4.33 27.27 20.49
C ARG A 14 -3.45 27.59 21.70
N LYS A 15 -2.82 26.59 22.32
CA LYS A 15 -1.90 26.83 23.46
C LYS A 15 -0.68 27.68 23.07
N ILE A 16 -0.25 27.59 21.81
CA ILE A 16 0.95 28.28 21.30
C ILE A 16 0.60 29.66 20.73
N SER A 17 -0.45 29.77 19.92
CA SER A 17 -0.83 30.99 19.18
C SER A 17 -2.00 31.76 19.79
N GLY A 18 -2.66 31.23 20.83
CA GLY A 18 -3.87 31.80 21.42
C GLY A 18 -5.17 31.45 20.68
N ASP A 19 -5.08 31.09 19.40
CA ASP A 19 -6.23 30.78 18.54
C ASP A 19 -5.94 29.58 17.61
N PRO A 20 -6.81 28.53 17.57
CA PRO A 20 -6.63 27.39 16.69
C PRO A 20 -6.65 27.73 15.19
N ALA A 21 -7.21 28.87 14.80
CA ALA A 21 -7.20 29.36 13.41
C ALA A 21 -5.98 30.24 13.10
N THR A 22 -5.07 30.44 14.05
CA THR A 22 -3.86 31.24 13.88
C THR A 22 -2.62 30.35 13.91
N LEU A 23 -1.74 30.50 12.92
CA LEU A 23 -0.48 29.77 12.85
C LEU A 23 0.47 30.18 13.98
N PRO A 24 1.27 29.25 14.55
CA PRO A 24 2.34 29.58 15.47
C PRO A 24 3.39 30.52 14.82
N GLU A 25 3.89 31.49 15.58
CA GLU A 25 4.97 32.40 15.11
C GLU A 25 6.27 31.64 14.77
N LYS A 26 6.54 30.54 15.49
CA LYS A 26 7.69 29.67 15.25
C LYS A 26 7.29 28.49 14.38
N PRO A 27 8.11 28.11 13.37
CA PRO A 27 7.89 26.89 12.60
C PRO A 27 7.73 25.68 13.52
N THR A 28 6.57 25.03 13.46
CA THR A 28 6.15 23.98 14.39
C THR A 28 5.71 22.76 13.61
N ALA A 29 6.20 21.58 13.99
CA ALA A 29 5.76 20.30 13.45
C ALA A 29 5.03 19.52 14.54
N TYR A 30 3.89 18.93 14.19
CA TYR A 30 3.10 18.07 15.08
C TYR A 30 3.35 16.60 14.73
N VAL A 31 3.63 15.78 15.76
CA VAL A 31 3.93 14.35 15.57
C VAL A 31 2.75 13.51 16.06
N VAL A 32 2.09 12.82 15.13
CA VAL A 32 1.04 11.83 15.42
C VAL A 32 1.68 10.45 15.42
N ARG A 33 1.65 9.75 16.57
CA ARG A 33 2.45 8.53 16.77
C ARG A 33 1.97 7.31 15.99
N GLN A 34 0.66 7.18 15.74
CA GLN A 34 0.14 5.96 15.13
C GLN A 34 -1.10 6.24 14.26
N LEU A 35 -1.04 5.78 13.01
CA LEU A 35 -2.17 5.69 12.10
C LEU A 35 -2.33 4.21 11.74
N LYS A 36 -3.57 3.72 11.84
CA LYS A 36 -3.85 2.29 11.74
C LYS A 36 -4.67 1.94 10.52
N ARG A 37 -5.16 2.93 9.76
CA ARG A 37 -6.02 2.70 8.59
C ARG A 37 -5.65 3.61 7.42
N PRO A 38 -5.80 3.14 6.17
CA PRO A 38 -5.59 3.96 4.97
C PRO A 38 -6.46 5.23 4.99
N ASP A 39 -7.72 5.10 5.41
CA ASP A 39 -8.68 6.20 5.51
C ASP A 39 -8.18 7.32 6.44
N GLU A 40 -7.38 6.99 7.48
CA GLU A 40 -6.78 7.98 8.38
C GLU A 40 -5.67 8.77 7.68
N ALA A 41 -4.73 8.08 7.04
CA ALA A 41 -3.67 8.72 6.28
C ALA A 41 -4.22 9.56 5.12
N ASN A 42 -5.25 9.06 4.43
CA ASN A 42 -5.92 9.77 3.34
C ASN A 42 -6.67 11.01 3.83
N LEU A 43 -7.28 10.97 5.03
CA LEU A 43 -7.88 12.16 5.63
C LEU A 43 -6.81 13.23 5.92
N PHE A 44 -5.69 12.85 6.54
CA PHE A 44 -4.58 13.79 6.77
C PHE A 44 -4.06 14.39 5.47
N ARG A 45 -3.90 13.60 4.41
CA ARG A 45 -3.52 14.11 3.08
C ARG A 45 -4.53 15.05 2.47
N ARG A 46 -5.83 14.78 2.65
CA ARG A 46 -6.88 15.67 2.14
C ARG A 46 -6.84 17.04 2.84
N VAL A 47 -6.63 17.03 4.14
CA VAL A 47 -6.67 18.25 4.96
C VAL A 47 -5.39 19.05 4.84
N TYR A 48 -4.24 18.43 5.13
CA TYR A 48 -2.93 19.08 5.19
C TYR A 48 -2.15 19.04 3.88
N GLY A 49 -2.70 18.35 2.85
CA GLY A 49 -2.08 18.24 1.55
C GLY A 49 -0.70 17.60 1.63
N ARG A 50 0.26 18.26 0.99
CA ARG A 50 1.66 17.81 0.92
C ARG A 50 2.42 18.03 2.23
N GLN A 51 1.89 18.82 3.17
CA GLN A 51 2.55 19.09 4.46
C GLN A 51 2.48 17.90 5.40
N PHE A 52 1.48 17.03 5.23
CA PHE A 52 1.44 15.77 5.96
C PHE A 52 2.56 14.83 5.47
N ILE A 53 3.35 14.34 6.41
CA ILE A 53 4.43 13.39 6.17
C ILE A 53 4.13 12.11 6.94
N LEU A 54 3.96 11.02 6.21
CA LEU A 54 3.81 9.69 6.77
C LEU A 54 5.15 8.95 6.79
N VAL A 55 5.58 8.58 7.99
CA VAL A 55 6.79 7.78 8.22
C VAL A 55 6.37 6.36 8.58
N SER A 56 6.85 5.37 7.81
CA SER A 56 6.62 3.95 8.11
C SER A 56 7.91 3.30 8.61
N ALA A 57 7.85 2.76 9.83
CA ALA A 57 8.95 2.03 10.45
C ALA A 57 8.77 0.53 10.22
N TYR A 58 9.69 -0.06 9.46
CA TYR A 58 9.66 -1.46 9.06
C TYR A 58 10.29 -2.37 10.11
N GLY A 59 9.71 -3.55 10.36
CA GLY A 59 10.35 -4.60 11.16
C GLY A 59 9.90 -5.99 10.70
N PRO A 60 10.82 -6.94 10.48
CA PRO A 60 10.49 -8.32 10.13
C PRO A 60 9.52 -8.94 11.14
N VAL A 61 8.64 -9.81 10.66
CA VAL A 61 7.58 -10.43 11.48
C VAL A 61 8.20 -11.18 12.66
N GLU A 62 9.25 -11.95 12.42
CA GLU A 62 9.91 -12.80 13.41
C GLU A 62 10.52 -11.96 14.55
N HIS A 63 11.19 -10.85 14.21
CA HIS A 63 11.75 -9.94 15.21
C HIS A 63 10.65 -9.21 16.00
N ARG A 64 9.59 -8.75 15.33
CA ARG A 64 8.45 -8.12 16.03
C ARG A 64 7.77 -9.09 16.99
N GLN A 65 7.65 -10.36 16.61
CA GLN A 65 7.09 -11.40 17.46
C GLN A 65 7.97 -11.61 18.70
N GLN A 66 9.29 -11.78 18.54
CA GLN A 66 10.22 -11.93 19.67
C GLN A 66 10.15 -10.75 20.65
N LEU A 67 10.16 -9.52 20.14
CA LEU A 67 10.05 -8.32 20.98
C LEU A 67 8.71 -8.25 21.75
N LEU A 68 7.62 -8.73 21.16
CA LEU A 68 6.33 -8.80 21.83
C LEU A 68 6.29 -9.92 22.87
N GLU A 69 6.85 -11.09 22.56
CA GLU A 69 6.97 -12.20 23.49
C GLU A 69 7.77 -11.79 24.73
N ASP A 70 8.89 -11.07 24.57
CA ASP A 70 9.69 -10.56 25.69
C ASP A 70 8.92 -9.57 26.56
N ARG A 71 8.15 -8.65 25.96
CA ARG A 71 7.29 -7.72 26.73
C ARG A 71 6.14 -8.43 27.42
N LEU A 72 5.55 -9.44 26.77
CA LEU A 72 4.47 -10.23 27.35
C LEU A 72 4.98 -11.07 28.52
N ARG A 73 6.20 -11.62 28.41
CA ARG A 73 6.85 -12.36 29.52
C ARG A 73 7.06 -11.50 30.76
N LEU A 74 7.30 -10.20 30.60
CA LEU A 74 7.43 -9.25 31.72
C LEU A 74 6.09 -8.74 32.29
N SER A 75 5.00 -8.82 31.52
CA SER A 75 3.69 -8.26 31.91
C SER A 75 2.66 -9.30 32.34
N LEU A 76 2.85 -10.56 31.94
CA LEU A 76 2.00 -11.69 32.33
C LEU A 76 2.54 -12.38 33.59
N SER A 77 1.71 -13.23 34.19
CA SER A 77 2.07 -13.99 35.38
C SER A 77 3.29 -14.89 35.11
N PRO A 78 4.24 -15.02 36.05
CA PRO A 78 5.44 -15.86 35.87
C PRO A 78 5.16 -17.34 35.55
N GLY A 79 3.95 -17.83 35.80
CA GLY A 79 3.50 -19.19 35.47
C GLY A 79 2.83 -19.34 34.10
N THR A 80 2.71 -18.27 33.31
CA THR A 80 2.15 -18.34 31.95
C THR A 80 3.06 -19.16 31.05
N ALA A 81 2.50 -20.16 30.37
CA ALA A 81 3.28 -21.05 29.53
C ALA A 81 3.77 -20.36 28.25
N GLU A 82 4.94 -20.76 27.75
CA GLU A 82 5.58 -20.14 26.58
C GLU A 82 4.70 -20.12 25.33
N HIS A 83 3.96 -21.22 25.10
CA HIS A 83 3.07 -21.33 23.95
C HIS A 83 1.90 -20.34 24.03
N GLU A 84 1.43 -19.98 25.23
CA GLU A 84 0.38 -18.97 25.42
C GLU A 84 0.91 -17.57 25.13
N ILE A 85 2.14 -17.26 25.55
CA ILE A 85 2.83 -16.00 25.26
C ILE A 85 2.97 -15.84 23.74
N SER A 86 3.49 -16.88 23.06
CA SER A 86 3.69 -16.86 21.61
C SER A 86 2.36 -16.75 20.85
N HIS A 87 1.32 -17.47 21.30
CA HIS A 87 -0.02 -17.36 20.71
C HIS A 87 -0.57 -15.93 20.84
N LYS A 88 -0.46 -15.33 22.02
CA LYS A 88 -0.92 -13.96 22.27
C LYS A 88 -0.13 -12.92 21.46
N ALA A 89 1.19 -13.10 21.33
CA ALA A 89 2.02 -12.25 20.48
C ALA A 89 1.57 -12.28 19.02
N ARG A 90 1.30 -13.48 18.47
CA ARG A 90 0.78 -13.65 17.10
C ARG A 90 -0.60 -13.03 16.92
N GLN A 91 -1.52 -13.26 17.87
CA GLN A 91 -2.84 -12.63 17.83
C GLN A 91 -2.78 -11.10 17.78
N LEU A 92 -1.87 -10.49 18.55
CA LEU A 92 -1.67 -9.04 18.53
C LEU A 92 -1.12 -8.57 17.17
N ILE A 93 -0.16 -9.30 16.59
CA ILE A 93 0.38 -8.99 15.26
C ILE A 93 -0.70 -9.10 14.19
N ASP A 94 -1.51 -10.15 14.22
CA ASP A 94 -2.56 -10.38 13.23
C ASP A 94 -3.64 -9.30 13.33
N LYS A 95 -4.08 -8.98 14.55
CA LYS A 95 -5.04 -7.90 14.84
C LYS A 95 -4.53 -6.54 14.35
N ASP A 96 -3.25 -6.22 14.55
CA ASP A 96 -2.67 -4.96 14.06
C ASP A 96 -2.50 -4.95 12.53
N SER A 97 -2.10 -6.08 11.93
CA SER A 97 -1.87 -6.23 10.49
C SER A 97 -3.14 -5.96 9.70
N ARG A 98 -4.20 -6.73 9.96
CA ARG A 98 -5.56 -6.51 9.43
C ARG A 98 -6.58 -7.28 10.27
N GLU A 99 -7.51 -6.55 10.88
CA GLU A 99 -8.60 -7.11 11.67
C GLU A 99 -9.78 -7.43 10.73
N ASP A 100 -9.77 -8.63 10.15
CA ASP A 100 -10.80 -9.08 9.21
C ASP A 100 -12.17 -9.25 9.91
N GLY A 101 -13.24 -8.82 9.23
CA GLY A 101 -14.62 -8.90 9.73
C GLY A 101 -15.12 -7.66 10.47
N GLU A 102 -14.24 -6.72 10.83
CA GLU A 102 -14.59 -5.48 11.53
C GLU A 102 -14.50 -4.26 10.59
N ASP A 103 -15.63 -3.61 10.31
CA ASP A 103 -15.68 -2.43 9.42
C ASP A 103 -14.83 -1.26 9.91
N LEU A 104 -14.57 -1.20 11.22
CA LEU A 104 -13.73 -0.19 11.87
C LEU A 104 -12.42 -0.75 12.44
N GLY A 105 -12.07 -1.99 12.10
CA GLY A 105 -10.87 -2.69 12.54
C GLY A 105 -9.57 -2.07 12.04
N GLN A 106 -8.45 -2.54 12.59
CA GLN A 106 -7.13 -2.07 12.18
C GLN A 106 -6.73 -2.61 10.80
N ASN A 107 -5.90 -1.85 10.09
CA ASN A 107 -5.35 -2.21 8.79
C ASN A 107 -3.99 -1.51 8.59
N VAL A 108 -3.05 -1.79 9.50
CA VAL A 108 -1.70 -1.21 9.45
C VAL A 108 -1.00 -1.67 8.17
N ARG A 109 -1.27 -2.89 7.72
CA ARG A 109 -0.72 -3.44 6.48
C ARG A 109 -0.98 -2.50 5.30
N GLU A 110 -2.23 -2.18 4.96
CA GLU A 110 -2.48 -1.29 3.81
C GLU A 110 -2.06 0.17 4.08
N THR A 111 -1.99 0.59 5.35
CA THR A 111 -1.54 1.93 5.72
C THR A 111 -0.03 2.11 5.51
N PHE A 112 0.76 1.07 5.77
CA PHE A 112 2.22 1.13 5.79
C PHE A 112 2.80 1.61 4.45
N HIS A 113 2.27 1.10 3.33
CA HIS A 113 2.80 1.36 1.98
C HIS A 113 2.47 2.73 1.45
N LEU A 114 1.59 3.45 2.15
CA LEU A 114 1.30 4.83 1.85
C LEU A 114 2.45 5.76 2.27
N ALA A 115 3.53 5.30 2.91
CA ALA A 115 4.54 6.21 3.47
C ALA A 115 5.21 7.16 2.46
N ASP A 116 5.59 8.32 2.97
CA ASP A 116 6.47 9.27 2.30
C ASP A 116 7.95 8.87 2.45
N VAL A 117 8.27 8.15 3.53
CA VAL A 117 9.59 7.56 3.79
C VAL A 117 9.45 6.26 4.57
N PHE A 118 10.24 5.26 4.18
CA PHE A 118 10.34 3.96 4.82
C PHE A 118 11.66 3.85 5.56
N ILE A 119 11.63 3.54 6.85
CA ILE A 119 12.81 3.47 7.72
C ILE A 119 12.90 2.11 8.40
N ASP A 120 14.09 1.77 8.88
CA ASP A 120 14.26 0.62 9.76
C ASP A 120 13.65 0.93 11.14
N GLY A 121 12.78 0.05 11.61
CA GLY A 121 12.03 0.16 12.86
C GLY A 121 12.71 -0.49 14.07
N LEU A 122 13.81 -1.22 13.87
CA LEU A 122 14.46 -2.05 14.88
C LEU A 122 15.83 -1.49 15.26
N ALA A 123 16.63 -1.08 14.29
CA ALA A 123 17.98 -0.57 14.50
C ALA A 123 17.96 0.95 14.68
N ARG A 124 18.03 1.42 15.93
CA ARG A 124 17.98 2.86 16.26
C ARG A 124 19.00 3.70 15.48
N GLY A 125 20.23 3.22 15.32
CA GLY A 125 21.26 3.93 14.57
C GLY A 125 20.88 4.11 13.09
N GLU A 126 20.33 3.09 12.44
CA GLU A 126 19.85 3.18 11.06
C GLU A 126 18.62 4.07 10.93
N MET A 127 17.71 3.96 11.89
CA MET A 127 16.50 4.79 11.98
C MET A 127 16.88 6.27 12.02
N ASP A 128 17.76 6.65 12.96
CA ASP A 128 18.23 8.02 13.14
C ASP A 128 18.96 8.51 11.89
N ALA A 129 19.82 7.69 11.27
CA ALA A 129 20.53 8.05 10.05
C ALA A 129 19.59 8.30 8.87
N LYS A 130 18.62 7.41 8.64
CA LYS A 130 17.63 7.53 7.54
C LYS A 130 16.69 8.71 7.75
N LEU A 131 16.20 8.92 8.98
CA LEU A 131 15.36 10.07 9.32
C LEU A 131 16.09 11.40 9.15
N ASN A 132 17.31 11.52 9.67
CA ASN A 132 18.11 12.73 9.51
C ASN A 132 18.40 13.04 8.04
N ARG A 133 18.76 12.02 7.25
CA ARG A 133 18.95 12.20 5.80
C ARG A 133 17.67 12.65 5.11
N PHE A 134 16.54 12.04 5.44
CA PHE A 134 15.24 12.43 4.89
C PHE A 134 14.88 13.88 5.24
N ILE A 135 14.95 14.27 6.51
CA ILE A 135 14.63 15.63 6.95
C ILE A 135 15.56 16.64 6.27
N GLN A 136 16.87 16.40 6.21
CA GLN A 136 17.80 17.29 5.53
C GLN A 136 17.49 17.42 4.04
N ALA A 137 17.21 16.30 3.35
CA ALA A 137 16.86 16.31 1.93
C ALA A 137 15.54 17.05 1.70
N PHE A 138 14.55 16.79 2.55
CA PHE A 138 13.24 17.43 2.53
C PHE A 138 13.32 18.94 2.79
N PHE A 139 14.26 19.41 3.61
CA PHE A 139 14.54 20.84 3.82
C PHE A 139 15.55 21.44 2.82
N GLY A 140 15.81 20.73 1.71
CA GLY A 140 16.56 21.28 0.58
C GLY A 140 18.07 21.23 0.71
N ARG A 141 18.63 20.31 1.52
CA ARG A 141 20.08 20.09 1.58
C ARG A 141 20.62 19.69 0.21
N THR A 142 21.51 20.49 -0.36
CA THR A 142 21.88 20.39 -1.79
C THR A 142 22.80 19.22 -2.13
N ASN A 143 23.60 18.76 -1.17
CA ASN A 143 24.57 17.67 -1.33
C ASN A 143 23.98 16.27 -1.12
N ILE A 144 22.68 16.17 -0.81
CA ILE A 144 21.97 14.88 -0.74
C ILE A 144 21.32 14.60 -2.09
N SER A 145 21.71 13.51 -2.73
CA SER A 145 21.10 12.95 -3.95
C SER A 145 20.35 11.64 -3.64
N PRO A 146 19.51 11.13 -4.56
CA PRO A 146 18.89 9.83 -4.42
C PRO A 146 19.93 8.72 -4.23
N SER A 147 19.59 7.71 -3.43
CA SER A 147 20.30 6.44 -3.39
C SER A 147 19.95 5.57 -4.61
N LYS A 148 20.77 4.54 -4.90
CA LYS A 148 20.46 3.54 -5.96
C LYS A 148 19.08 2.93 -5.77
N SER A 149 18.72 2.59 -4.53
CA SER A 149 17.40 2.02 -4.20
C SER A 149 16.25 3.00 -4.47
N GLU A 150 16.40 4.26 -4.04
CA GLU A 150 15.39 5.30 -4.28
C GLU A 150 15.21 5.56 -5.79
N TYR A 151 16.31 5.60 -6.54
CA TYR A 151 16.27 5.75 -8.00
C TYR A 151 15.60 4.56 -8.68
N GLY A 152 15.98 3.33 -8.31
CA GLY A 152 15.41 2.11 -8.88
C GLY A 152 13.92 1.95 -8.59
N MET A 153 13.50 2.25 -7.36
CA MET A 153 12.10 2.20 -6.98
C MET A 153 11.28 3.33 -7.61
N TYR A 154 11.86 4.52 -7.79
CA TYR A 154 11.23 5.59 -8.56
C TYR A 154 11.06 5.21 -10.04
N ALA A 155 12.06 4.55 -10.64
CA ALA A 155 11.95 4.04 -12.01
C ALA A 155 10.83 2.99 -12.13
N ALA A 156 10.71 2.06 -11.17
CA ALA A 156 9.62 1.10 -11.13
C ALA A 156 8.25 1.80 -11.00
N LYS A 157 8.11 2.75 -10.08
CA LYS A 157 6.85 3.50 -9.92
C LYS A 157 6.51 4.35 -11.14
N SER A 158 7.50 4.98 -11.76
CA SER A 158 7.30 5.75 -12.99
C SER A 158 6.75 4.86 -14.12
N ALA A 159 7.31 3.66 -14.28
CA ALA A 159 6.80 2.68 -15.24
C ALA A 159 5.37 2.24 -14.91
N SER A 160 5.00 2.09 -13.62
CA SER A 160 3.65 1.69 -13.22
C SER A 160 2.57 2.63 -13.74
N LEU A 161 2.87 3.93 -13.87
CA LEU A 161 1.90 4.95 -14.32
C LEU A 161 1.46 4.76 -15.78
N ARG A 162 2.15 3.91 -16.54
CA ARG A 162 1.75 3.52 -17.91
C ARG A 162 0.61 2.50 -17.92
N SER A 163 0.46 1.71 -16.86
CA SER A 163 -0.54 0.64 -16.79
C SER A 163 -1.95 1.21 -16.82
N ALA A 164 -2.80 0.65 -17.68
CA ALA A 164 -4.24 0.91 -17.69
C ALA A 164 -5.06 -0.32 -17.22
N ASP A 165 -4.43 -1.23 -16.48
CA ASP A 165 -5.07 -2.39 -15.87
C ASP A 165 -6.24 -1.98 -14.96
N LEU A 166 -7.35 -2.74 -15.05
CA LEU A 166 -8.60 -2.42 -14.35
C LEU A 166 -8.51 -2.65 -12.83
N SER A 167 -7.56 -3.47 -12.36
CA SER A 167 -7.41 -3.82 -10.96
C SER A 167 -6.43 -2.91 -10.23
N ARG A 168 -5.21 -2.73 -10.77
CA ARG A 168 -4.14 -1.95 -10.10
C ARG A 168 -3.02 -1.56 -11.06
N GLN A 169 -2.26 -0.53 -10.70
CA GLN A 169 -1.03 -0.15 -11.39
C GLN A 169 0.21 -0.68 -10.67
N VAL A 170 0.91 -1.63 -11.30
CA VAL A 170 2.17 -2.22 -10.83
C VAL A 170 3.28 -1.89 -11.82
N GLY A 171 4.45 -1.55 -11.30
CA GLY A 171 5.63 -1.28 -12.11
C GLY A 171 6.85 -2.02 -11.59
N ALA A 172 7.77 -2.33 -12.51
CA ALA A 172 9.01 -3.01 -12.23
C ALA A 172 10.16 -2.35 -13.01
N ALA A 173 11.36 -2.36 -12.43
CA ALA A 173 12.57 -1.88 -13.09
C ALA A 173 13.78 -2.70 -12.64
N ALA A 174 14.54 -3.23 -13.59
CA ALA A 174 15.72 -4.02 -13.31
C ALA A 174 16.99 -3.18 -13.50
N PHE A 175 17.93 -3.32 -12.57
CA PHE A 175 19.17 -2.55 -12.52
C PHE A 175 20.39 -3.46 -12.36
N THR A 176 21.52 -3.01 -12.91
CA THR A 176 22.84 -3.59 -12.63
C THR A 176 23.26 -3.27 -11.18
N ASP A 177 24.25 -4.00 -10.66
CA ASP A 177 24.84 -3.69 -9.34
C ASP A 177 25.47 -2.29 -9.30
N ASP A 178 25.90 -1.77 -10.46
CA ASP A 178 26.43 -0.42 -10.61
C ASP A 178 25.35 0.67 -10.58
N GLY A 179 24.07 0.29 -10.63
CA GLY A 179 22.93 1.22 -10.57
C GLY A 179 22.50 1.73 -11.94
N GLU A 180 22.82 1.01 -13.01
CA GLU A 180 22.38 1.32 -14.37
C GLU A 180 21.07 0.62 -14.69
N LEU A 181 20.15 1.31 -15.35
CA LEU A 181 18.85 0.76 -15.71
C LEU A 181 18.99 -0.23 -16.88
N ILE A 182 18.55 -1.47 -16.68
CA ILE A 182 18.54 -2.52 -17.71
C ILE A 182 17.23 -2.49 -18.51
N THR A 183 16.10 -2.51 -17.81
CA THR A 183 14.74 -2.55 -18.41
C THR A 183 13.68 -2.08 -17.40
N GLN A 184 12.50 -1.73 -17.91
CA GLN A 184 11.32 -1.40 -17.13
C GLN A 184 10.11 -2.15 -17.67
N GLY A 185 9.16 -2.45 -16.79
CA GLY A 185 7.89 -3.07 -17.12
C GLY A 185 6.76 -2.51 -16.28
N CYS A 186 5.53 -2.66 -16.78
CA CYS A 186 4.33 -2.48 -15.97
C CYS A 186 3.33 -3.57 -16.36
N ASN A 187 2.33 -3.80 -15.51
CA ASN A 187 1.28 -4.74 -15.86
C ASN A 187 0.42 -4.13 -16.97
N GLU A 188 0.37 -4.79 -18.12
CA GLU A 188 -0.43 -4.37 -19.28
C GLU A 188 -0.72 -5.55 -20.21
N VAL A 189 -1.71 -5.42 -21.08
CA VAL A 189 -2.06 -6.42 -22.10
C VAL A 189 -0.93 -6.54 -23.14
N PRO A 190 -0.36 -7.74 -23.36
CA PRO A 190 0.69 -7.96 -24.35
C PRO A 190 0.15 -7.92 -25.78
N LYS A 191 1.03 -7.59 -26.73
CA LYS A 191 0.74 -7.53 -28.17
C LYS A 191 1.53 -8.60 -28.92
N ALA A 192 0.97 -9.08 -30.03
CA ALA A 192 1.67 -9.98 -30.93
C ALA A 192 2.99 -9.35 -31.41
N MET A 193 4.03 -10.16 -31.62
CA MET A 193 5.40 -9.72 -31.93
C MET A 193 6.13 -8.98 -30.79
N GLY A 194 5.55 -8.95 -29.58
CA GLY A 194 6.18 -8.45 -28.36
C GLY A 194 5.76 -7.05 -27.98
N GLY A 195 6.12 -6.66 -26.75
CA GLY A 195 5.64 -5.42 -26.14
C GLY A 195 4.19 -5.52 -25.65
N THR A 196 3.62 -4.37 -25.33
CA THR A 196 2.24 -4.23 -24.83
C THR A 196 1.50 -3.17 -25.63
N TYR A 197 0.18 -3.14 -25.54
CA TYR A 197 -0.60 -2.08 -26.18
C TYR A 197 -0.34 -0.70 -25.55
N TRP A 198 -0.52 0.34 -26.37
CA TRP A 198 -0.39 1.75 -26.01
C TRP A 198 -1.64 2.52 -26.45
N ASP A 199 -2.02 3.56 -25.71
CA ASP A 199 -3.26 4.32 -25.94
C ASP A 199 -3.34 5.01 -27.31
N THR A 200 -2.19 5.38 -27.87
CA THR A 200 -2.10 6.05 -29.16
C THR A 200 -1.84 5.09 -30.33
N GLU A 201 -1.84 3.77 -30.09
CA GLU A 201 -1.66 2.76 -31.14
C GLU A 201 -2.97 2.11 -31.56
N ILE A 202 -3.07 1.73 -32.84
CA ILE A 202 -4.23 1.01 -33.39
C ILE A 202 -3.74 -0.35 -33.94
N PRO A 203 -4.46 -1.46 -33.65
CA PRO A 203 -5.61 -1.55 -32.75
C PRO A 203 -5.17 -1.43 -31.28
N ASP A 204 -6.05 -0.85 -30.45
CA ASP A 204 -5.90 -0.84 -28.99
C ASP A 204 -6.85 -1.87 -28.38
N ASN A 205 -6.30 -3.05 -28.06
CA ASN A 205 -7.05 -4.15 -27.47
C ASN A 205 -6.81 -4.28 -25.97
N ARG A 206 -6.48 -3.19 -25.27
CA ARG A 206 -6.40 -3.19 -23.80
C ARG A 206 -7.78 -3.45 -23.20
N ASP A 207 -7.82 -4.14 -22.08
CA ASP A 207 -9.07 -4.53 -21.42
C ASP A 207 -9.93 -3.32 -21.06
N VAL A 208 -9.30 -2.19 -20.66
CA VAL A 208 -9.99 -0.91 -20.43
C VAL A 208 -10.71 -0.36 -21.66
N LYS A 209 -10.21 -0.61 -22.88
CA LYS A 209 -10.88 -0.21 -24.12
C LYS A 209 -11.96 -1.20 -24.54
N LEU A 210 -11.78 -2.48 -24.22
CA LEU A 210 -12.79 -3.53 -24.45
C LEU A 210 -13.92 -3.50 -23.41
N GLY A 211 -13.75 -2.78 -22.31
CA GLY A 211 -14.80 -2.49 -21.33
C GLY A 211 -15.12 -3.62 -20.35
N HIS A 212 -14.30 -4.66 -20.28
CA HIS A 212 -14.50 -5.79 -19.38
C HIS A 212 -13.18 -6.43 -18.94
N ASP A 213 -13.18 -7.09 -17.78
CA ASP A 213 -12.08 -7.92 -17.29
C ASP A 213 -12.38 -9.40 -17.60
N PRO A 214 -11.66 -10.02 -18.56
CA PRO A 214 -11.85 -11.43 -18.91
C PRO A 214 -11.65 -12.38 -17.72
N ASN A 215 -10.80 -12.02 -16.76
CA ASN A 215 -10.53 -12.86 -15.61
C ASN A 215 -11.77 -13.00 -14.72
N ASP A 216 -12.49 -11.90 -14.50
CA ASP A 216 -13.70 -11.91 -13.70
C ASP A 216 -14.83 -12.68 -14.40
N VAL A 217 -14.98 -12.51 -15.72
CA VAL A 217 -15.97 -13.26 -16.52
C VAL A 217 -15.72 -14.76 -16.43
N ILE A 218 -14.49 -15.22 -16.68
CA ILE A 218 -14.16 -16.65 -16.67
C ILE A 218 -14.33 -17.25 -15.27
N LYS A 219 -13.97 -16.52 -14.20
CA LYS A 219 -14.23 -16.99 -12.82
C LYS A 219 -15.71 -17.22 -12.55
N MET A 220 -16.59 -16.33 -13.02
CA MET A 220 -18.03 -16.52 -12.86
C MET A 220 -18.54 -17.72 -13.67
N GLU A 221 -18.04 -17.91 -14.90
CA GLU A 221 -18.38 -19.07 -15.73
C GLU A 221 -17.98 -20.39 -15.08
N LEU A 222 -16.78 -20.47 -14.51
CA LEU A 222 -16.30 -21.66 -13.80
C LEU A 222 -17.12 -21.96 -12.53
N LEU A 223 -17.54 -20.93 -11.80
CA LEU A 223 -18.42 -21.10 -10.65
C LEU A 223 -19.82 -21.55 -11.06
N ARG A 224 -20.35 -21.01 -12.16
CA ARG A 224 -21.63 -21.45 -12.71
C ARG A 224 -21.54 -22.92 -13.12
N GLU A 225 -20.51 -23.31 -13.85
CA GLU A 225 -20.30 -24.71 -14.26
C GLU A 225 -20.19 -25.63 -13.04
N LEU A 226 -19.48 -25.21 -11.98
CA LEU A 226 -19.43 -25.95 -10.73
C LEU A 226 -20.82 -26.17 -10.13
N PHE A 227 -21.64 -25.11 -10.04
CA PHE A 227 -23.01 -25.23 -9.54
C PHE A 227 -23.91 -26.07 -10.45
N ASP A 228 -23.76 -25.96 -11.78
CA ASP A 228 -24.45 -26.81 -12.75
C ASP A 228 -24.15 -28.29 -12.47
N LYS A 229 -22.87 -28.65 -12.34
CA LYS A 229 -22.45 -30.04 -12.04
C LYS A 229 -22.89 -30.52 -10.66
N MET A 230 -22.87 -29.65 -9.66
CA MET A 230 -23.43 -29.99 -8.34
C MET A 230 -24.94 -30.20 -8.40
N ASN A 231 -25.66 -29.43 -9.21
CA ASN A 231 -27.10 -29.58 -9.37
C ASN A 231 -27.46 -30.88 -10.11
N GLU A 232 -26.78 -31.17 -11.22
CA GLU A 232 -26.90 -32.43 -11.98
C GLU A 232 -26.63 -33.66 -11.08
N GLY A 233 -25.64 -33.55 -10.20
CA GLY A 233 -25.27 -34.57 -9.22
C GLY A 233 -26.18 -34.65 -7.99
N ASN A 234 -27.23 -33.82 -7.89
CA ASN A 234 -28.09 -33.70 -6.72
C ASN A 234 -27.34 -33.37 -5.41
N LEU A 235 -26.25 -32.63 -5.49
CA LEU A 235 -25.42 -32.21 -4.35
C LEU A 235 -25.85 -30.85 -3.77
N LEU A 236 -26.72 -30.10 -4.46
CA LEU A 236 -27.27 -28.83 -3.96
C LEU A 236 -28.49 -29.06 -3.06
N SER A 237 -28.51 -28.38 -1.92
CA SER A 237 -29.65 -28.39 -1.00
C SER A 237 -30.86 -27.60 -1.56
N ASP A 238 -32.05 -27.85 -1.02
CA ASP A 238 -33.25 -27.10 -1.41
C ASP A 238 -33.12 -25.60 -1.11
N TYR A 239 -32.40 -25.24 -0.04
CA TYR A 239 -32.07 -23.85 0.25
C TYR A 239 -31.22 -23.21 -0.85
N ALA A 240 -30.18 -23.89 -1.33
CA ALA A 240 -29.36 -23.38 -2.43
C ALA A 240 -30.19 -23.26 -3.73
N LYS A 241 -31.02 -24.26 -4.03
CA LYS A 241 -31.94 -24.26 -5.19
C LYS A 241 -32.98 -23.15 -5.12
N SER A 242 -33.34 -22.68 -3.92
CA SER A 242 -34.31 -21.59 -3.75
C SER A 242 -33.85 -20.24 -4.34
N PHE A 243 -32.55 -20.08 -4.59
CA PHE A 243 -31.99 -18.87 -5.20
C PHE A 243 -32.10 -18.85 -6.74
N GLY A 244 -32.63 -19.90 -7.37
CA GLY A 244 -32.90 -19.94 -8.81
C GLY A 244 -31.96 -20.86 -9.59
N SER A 245 -31.61 -20.46 -10.80
CA SER A 245 -30.67 -21.21 -11.65
C SER A 245 -29.25 -21.13 -11.08
N PRO A 246 -28.34 -22.03 -11.48
CA PRO A 246 -26.92 -21.95 -11.12
C PRO A 246 -26.28 -20.58 -11.45
N ALA A 247 -26.74 -19.88 -12.48
CA ALA A 247 -26.29 -18.52 -12.78
C ALA A 247 -26.77 -17.52 -11.71
N ASP A 248 -28.04 -17.56 -11.32
CA ASP A 248 -28.60 -16.72 -10.26
C ASP A 248 -27.88 -16.96 -8.92
N MET A 249 -27.51 -18.22 -8.65
CA MET A 249 -26.73 -18.58 -7.47
C MET A 249 -25.35 -17.92 -7.48
N VAL A 250 -24.63 -17.87 -8.61
CA VAL A 250 -23.32 -17.19 -8.69
C VAL A 250 -23.46 -15.72 -8.33
N ASP A 251 -24.45 -15.04 -8.89
CA ASP A 251 -24.65 -13.60 -8.66
C ASP A 251 -24.95 -13.32 -7.19
N VAL A 252 -25.84 -14.10 -6.57
CA VAL A 252 -26.18 -13.93 -5.15
C VAL A 252 -25.00 -14.34 -4.25
N PHE A 253 -24.29 -15.41 -4.58
CA PHE A 253 -23.31 -16.00 -3.67
C PHE A 253 -22.00 -15.24 -3.69
N THR A 254 -21.63 -14.63 -4.81
CA THR A 254 -20.39 -13.87 -4.95
C THR A 254 -20.55 -12.38 -4.68
N LYS A 255 -21.79 -11.88 -4.51
CA LYS A 255 -22.09 -10.47 -4.23
C LYS A 255 -21.33 -9.96 -3.00
N LYS A 256 -20.50 -8.94 -3.21
CA LYS A 256 -19.89 -8.18 -2.11
C LYS A 256 -20.85 -7.12 -1.60
N ARG A 257 -20.87 -6.90 -0.30
CA ARG A 257 -21.64 -5.81 0.31
C ARG A 257 -21.13 -4.46 -0.15
N THR A 258 -22.05 -3.51 -0.28
CA THR A 258 -21.69 -2.12 -0.51
C THR A 258 -21.10 -1.52 0.77
N LYS A 259 -19.96 -0.82 0.68
CA LYS A 259 -19.32 -0.17 1.84
C LYS A 259 -20.32 0.80 2.50
N GLY A 260 -20.62 0.57 3.78
CA GLY A 260 -21.59 1.35 4.55
C GLY A 260 -23.04 0.83 4.53
N SER A 261 -23.31 -0.27 3.83
CA SER A 261 -24.60 -0.96 3.89
C SER A 261 -24.66 -1.98 5.05
N THR A 262 -25.87 -2.28 5.52
CA THR A 262 -26.14 -3.35 6.49
C THR A 262 -26.26 -4.74 5.84
N GLU A 263 -26.16 -4.82 4.51
CA GLU A 263 -26.20 -6.07 3.77
C GLU A 263 -24.97 -6.92 4.12
N LYS A 264 -25.19 -8.23 4.26
CA LYS A 264 -24.10 -9.19 4.41
C LYS A 264 -23.53 -9.54 3.05
N ASP A 265 -22.24 -9.86 3.04
CA ASP A 265 -21.61 -10.49 1.90
C ASP A 265 -22.33 -11.80 1.53
N GLY A 266 -22.37 -12.10 0.23
CA GLY A 266 -22.75 -13.41 -0.25
C GLY A 266 -21.81 -14.48 0.32
N PRO A 267 -22.28 -15.73 0.49
CA PRO A 267 -21.51 -16.80 1.13
C PRO A 267 -20.15 -17.09 0.49
N LEU A 268 -19.96 -16.76 -0.78
CA LEU A 268 -18.71 -16.96 -1.52
C LEU A 268 -17.95 -15.66 -1.83
N ALA A 269 -18.44 -14.49 -1.42
CA ALA A 269 -17.89 -13.18 -1.83
C ALA A 269 -16.41 -12.97 -1.44
N ASN A 270 -15.94 -13.70 -0.42
CA ASN A 270 -14.55 -13.66 0.06
C ASN A 270 -13.84 -15.02 -0.11
N CYS A 271 -14.34 -15.89 -1.00
CA CYS A 271 -13.73 -17.18 -1.28
C CYS A 271 -12.44 -17.02 -2.09
N ALA A 272 -11.42 -17.84 -1.79
CA ALA A 272 -10.12 -17.80 -2.46
C ALA A 272 -10.20 -18.06 -3.97
N VAL A 273 -11.25 -18.73 -4.46
CA VAL A 273 -11.47 -18.94 -5.91
C VAL A 273 -11.68 -17.62 -6.66
N LEU A 274 -12.22 -16.59 -5.99
CA LEU A 274 -12.43 -15.27 -6.58
C LEU A 274 -11.13 -14.46 -6.71
N ASP A 275 -10.05 -14.95 -6.09
CA ASP A 275 -8.73 -14.31 -6.10
C ASP A 275 -7.80 -14.84 -7.20
N LEU A 276 -8.25 -15.79 -8.01
CA LEU A 276 -7.52 -16.29 -9.17
C LEU A 276 -7.28 -15.15 -10.17
N THR A 277 -6.10 -15.16 -10.78
CA THR A 277 -5.65 -14.14 -11.75
C THR A 277 -5.15 -14.74 -13.06
N GLU A 278 -5.18 -16.07 -13.18
CA GLU A 278 -4.59 -16.84 -14.28
C GLU A 278 -5.29 -16.62 -15.62
N PHE A 279 -6.54 -16.15 -15.59
CA PHE A 279 -7.35 -15.90 -16.79
C PHE A 279 -7.27 -14.45 -17.28
N GLY A 280 -6.50 -13.61 -16.59
CA GLY A 280 -6.22 -12.24 -17.02
C GLY A 280 -5.34 -12.21 -18.26
N ARG A 281 -5.65 -11.30 -19.20
CA ARG A 281 -4.81 -11.08 -20.39
C ARG A 281 -3.52 -10.34 -20.07
N VAL A 282 -3.52 -9.58 -18.97
CA VAL A 282 -2.42 -8.72 -18.55
C VAL A 282 -1.22 -9.55 -18.14
N VAL A 283 -0.06 -9.25 -18.74
CA VAL A 283 1.22 -9.73 -18.24
C VAL A 283 1.62 -8.88 -17.03
N HIS A 284 2.12 -9.49 -15.96
CA HIS A 284 2.54 -8.76 -14.76
C HIS A 284 3.77 -7.89 -15.03
N ALA A 285 4.00 -6.87 -14.19
CA ALA A 285 5.08 -5.90 -14.38
C ALA A 285 6.47 -6.54 -14.42
N GLU A 286 6.72 -7.50 -13.54
CA GLU A 286 7.98 -8.23 -13.43
C GLU A 286 8.22 -9.09 -14.68
N MET A 287 7.18 -9.81 -15.12
CA MET A 287 7.24 -10.61 -16.34
C MET A 287 7.41 -9.73 -17.58
N CYS A 288 6.74 -8.58 -17.63
CA CYS A 288 6.88 -7.61 -18.71
C CYS A 288 8.33 -7.12 -18.82
N ALA A 289 8.96 -6.77 -17.68
CA ALA A 289 10.36 -6.36 -17.64
C ALA A 289 11.29 -7.50 -18.10
N ILE A 290 11.05 -8.74 -17.62
CA ILE A 290 11.84 -9.92 -18.03
C ILE A 290 11.74 -10.18 -19.52
N CYS A 291 10.53 -10.18 -20.08
CA CYS A 291 10.28 -10.37 -21.51
C CYS A 291 10.89 -9.25 -22.34
N ASP A 292 10.84 -8.00 -21.87
CA ASP A 292 11.46 -6.86 -22.56
C ASP A 292 12.98 -7.00 -22.64
N ALA A 293 13.63 -7.32 -21.51
CA ALA A 293 15.06 -7.60 -21.49
C ALA A 293 15.46 -8.74 -22.43
N ALA A 294 14.72 -9.86 -22.38
CA ALA A 294 14.97 -11.01 -23.26
C ALA A 294 14.85 -10.63 -24.75
N ARG A 295 13.79 -9.91 -25.12
CA ARG A 295 13.53 -9.45 -26.48
C ARG A 295 14.60 -8.47 -26.99
N LEU A 296 15.16 -7.65 -26.11
CA LEU A 296 16.22 -6.67 -26.43
C LEU A 296 17.64 -7.21 -26.25
N GLY A 297 17.81 -8.48 -25.88
CA GLY A 297 19.13 -9.09 -25.67
C GLY A 297 19.89 -8.53 -24.45
N ARG A 298 19.18 -8.09 -23.42
CA ARG A 298 19.76 -7.54 -22.18
C ARG A 298 19.77 -8.59 -21.09
N SER A 299 20.95 -8.86 -20.51
CA SER A 299 21.08 -9.84 -19.43
C SER A 299 20.46 -9.32 -18.13
N LEU A 300 19.68 -10.17 -17.46
CA LEU A 300 19.17 -9.93 -16.10
C LEU A 300 19.93 -10.71 -15.03
N LYS A 301 20.89 -11.53 -15.43
CA LYS A 301 21.68 -12.35 -14.49
C LYS A 301 22.43 -11.45 -13.50
N GLY A 302 22.23 -11.68 -12.22
CA GLY A 302 22.85 -10.91 -11.14
C GLY A 302 22.18 -9.57 -10.85
N SER A 303 21.13 -9.20 -11.60
CA SER A 303 20.49 -7.88 -11.44
C SER A 303 19.65 -7.76 -10.16
N THR A 304 19.32 -6.51 -9.81
CA THR A 304 18.32 -6.16 -8.80
C THR A 304 17.04 -5.67 -9.47
N LEU A 305 15.91 -6.29 -9.14
CA LEU A 305 14.58 -5.91 -9.61
C LEU A 305 13.84 -5.09 -8.54
N TYR A 306 13.56 -3.84 -8.84
CA TYR A 306 12.67 -3.00 -8.04
C TYR A 306 11.24 -3.18 -8.54
N VAL A 307 10.28 -3.41 -7.64
CA VAL A 307 8.87 -3.61 -7.99
C VAL A 307 7.95 -2.90 -7.00
N THR A 308 6.89 -2.27 -7.46
CA THR A 308 5.99 -1.52 -6.56
C THR A 308 5.21 -2.42 -5.60
N THR A 309 4.98 -3.68 -5.99
CA THR A 309 4.20 -4.67 -5.23
C THR A 309 4.94 -6.00 -5.16
N PHE A 310 4.86 -6.68 -4.03
CA PHE A 310 5.52 -7.98 -3.80
C PHE A 310 5.11 -9.00 -4.89
N PRO A 311 6.07 -9.69 -5.52
CA PRO A 311 5.76 -10.59 -6.63
C PRO A 311 4.84 -11.75 -6.25
N CYS A 312 3.93 -12.09 -7.16
CA CYS A 312 3.15 -13.32 -7.03
C CYS A 312 4.05 -14.56 -7.25
N HIS A 313 3.54 -15.74 -6.93
CA HIS A 313 4.27 -16.99 -7.12
C HIS A 313 4.60 -17.26 -8.61
N ASN A 314 3.72 -16.86 -9.53
CA ASN A 314 3.98 -16.96 -10.96
C ASN A 314 5.07 -15.98 -11.42
N CYS A 315 5.17 -14.77 -10.89
CA CYS A 315 6.31 -13.88 -11.17
C CYS A 315 7.61 -14.43 -10.58
N THR A 316 7.54 -14.97 -9.36
CA THR A 316 8.70 -15.48 -8.61
C THR A 316 9.47 -16.54 -9.39
N LYS A 317 8.79 -17.54 -9.98
CA LYS A 317 9.48 -18.56 -10.80
C LYS A 317 10.21 -17.97 -12.01
N HIS A 318 9.70 -16.88 -12.61
CA HIS A 318 10.37 -16.20 -13.72
C HIS A 318 11.57 -15.37 -13.23
N ILE A 319 11.45 -14.71 -12.08
CA ILE A 319 12.54 -13.97 -11.44
C ILE A 319 13.72 -14.92 -11.17
N LEU A 320 13.44 -16.10 -10.58
CA LEU A 320 14.42 -17.15 -10.35
C LEU A 320 15.06 -17.61 -11.67
N ALA A 321 14.25 -17.98 -12.67
CA ALA A 321 14.74 -18.48 -13.96
C ALA A 321 15.54 -17.43 -14.76
N ALA A 322 15.25 -16.15 -14.60
CA ALA A 322 15.99 -15.05 -15.23
C ALA A 322 17.36 -14.78 -14.57
N GLY A 323 17.65 -15.42 -13.43
CA GLY A 323 18.90 -15.24 -12.70
C GLY A 323 18.99 -13.91 -11.96
N ILE A 324 17.85 -13.29 -11.65
CA ILE A 324 17.79 -12.06 -10.84
C ILE A 324 18.22 -12.40 -9.41
N LYS A 325 19.12 -11.61 -8.82
CA LYS A 325 19.72 -11.88 -7.51
C LYS A 325 18.90 -11.29 -6.37
N CYS A 326 18.27 -10.15 -6.59
CA CYS A 326 17.60 -9.39 -5.55
C CYS A 326 16.30 -8.77 -6.07
N VAL A 327 15.27 -8.77 -5.24
CA VAL A 327 13.99 -8.10 -5.47
C VAL A 327 13.77 -7.12 -4.34
N VAL A 328 13.46 -5.86 -4.67
CA VAL A 328 13.11 -4.83 -3.68
C VAL A 328 11.67 -4.39 -3.91
N TYR A 329 10.80 -4.49 -2.91
CA TYR A 329 9.36 -4.22 -3.02
C TYR A 329 8.83 -3.18 -2.01
N ILE A 330 7.78 -2.43 -2.37
CA ILE A 330 7.06 -1.56 -1.42
C ILE A 330 5.84 -2.27 -0.84
N GLU A 331 4.85 -2.57 -1.67
CA GLU A 331 3.55 -3.09 -1.22
C GLU A 331 3.62 -4.61 -0.97
N PRO A 332 2.93 -5.15 0.05
CA PRO A 332 2.93 -6.56 0.33
C PRO A 332 1.91 -7.22 -0.60
N TYR A 333 2.06 -8.50 -0.83
CA TYR A 333 1.05 -9.26 -1.55
C TYR A 333 0.74 -10.52 -0.74
N PRO A 334 -0.14 -10.40 0.27
CA PRO A 334 -0.41 -11.48 1.23
C PRO A 334 -0.92 -12.77 0.59
N LYS A 335 -1.54 -12.67 -0.58
CA LYS A 335 -2.04 -13.82 -1.36
C LYS A 335 -0.92 -14.56 -2.10
N SER A 336 0.30 -14.00 -2.12
CA SER A 336 1.44 -14.64 -2.77
C SER A 336 1.83 -15.92 -2.03
N ARG A 337 1.87 -17.03 -2.77
CA ARG A 337 2.41 -18.30 -2.29
C ARG A 337 3.92 -18.44 -2.54
N ALA A 338 4.62 -17.35 -2.89
CA ALA A 338 6.04 -17.38 -3.22
C ALA A 338 6.89 -18.02 -2.11
N ARG A 339 6.67 -17.61 -0.84
CA ARG A 339 7.37 -18.19 0.33
C ARG A 339 7.16 -19.70 0.42
N GLN A 340 5.94 -20.18 0.19
CA GLN A 340 5.59 -21.59 0.33
C GLN A 340 6.17 -22.43 -0.82
N LEU A 341 6.04 -21.94 -2.05
CA LEU A 341 6.39 -22.68 -3.26
C LEU A 341 7.90 -22.63 -3.60
N HIS A 342 8.60 -21.61 -3.12
CA HIS A 342 10.01 -21.39 -3.44
C HIS A 342 10.89 -21.22 -2.19
N LYS A 343 10.50 -21.81 -1.05
CA LYS A 343 11.23 -21.72 0.24
C LYS A 343 12.72 -22.06 0.15
N ASP A 344 13.08 -22.95 -0.78
CA ASP A 344 14.45 -23.44 -0.97
C ASP A 344 15.29 -22.48 -1.84
N GLU A 345 14.64 -21.54 -2.54
CA GLU A 345 15.27 -20.67 -3.56
C GLU A 345 15.15 -19.17 -3.26
N ILE A 346 14.27 -18.77 -2.34
CA ILE A 346 14.12 -17.37 -1.92
C ILE A 346 14.31 -17.21 -0.41
N ASP A 347 14.87 -16.07 -0.02
CA ASP A 347 14.82 -15.58 1.36
C ASP A 347 14.09 -14.24 1.37
N ILE A 348 13.12 -14.09 2.28
CA ILE A 348 12.31 -12.89 2.42
C ILE A 348 12.81 -12.13 3.65
N GLU A 349 12.96 -10.81 3.51
CA GLU A 349 13.40 -9.88 4.56
C GLU A 349 14.83 -10.14 5.05
N LYS A 350 15.63 -10.84 4.24
CA LYS A 350 17.01 -11.20 4.54
C LYS A 350 17.86 -11.25 3.27
N ILE A 351 19.09 -10.75 3.35
CA ILE A 351 20.09 -10.90 2.28
C ILE A 351 20.66 -12.32 2.33
N SER A 352 20.74 -12.96 1.17
CA SER A 352 21.22 -14.34 1.00
C SER A 352 22.33 -14.42 -0.05
N GLU A 353 23.32 -15.28 0.18
CA GLU A 353 24.44 -15.51 -0.76
C GLU A 353 24.14 -16.63 -1.77
N GLY A 354 23.14 -17.49 -1.52
CA GLY A 354 22.78 -18.63 -2.37
C GLY A 354 21.33 -18.65 -2.86
N LYS A 355 20.50 -17.71 -2.39
CA LYS A 355 19.09 -17.58 -2.76
C LYS A 355 18.77 -16.18 -3.25
N VAL A 356 17.64 -16.03 -3.94
CA VAL A 356 17.17 -14.70 -4.34
C VAL A 356 16.62 -13.98 -3.12
N SER A 357 17.15 -12.78 -2.87
CA SER A 357 16.77 -11.96 -1.72
C SER A 357 15.53 -11.12 -2.05
N PHE A 358 14.48 -11.23 -1.25
CA PHE A 358 13.27 -10.39 -1.36
C PHE A 358 13.25 -9.41 -0.19
N LEU A 359 13.57 -8.15 -0.47
CA LEU A 359 13.77 -7.12 0.56
C LEU A 359 12.69 -6.04 0.48
N PRO A 360 12.19 -5.55 1.63
CA PRO A 360 11.35 -4.37 1.65
C PRO A 360 12.16 -3.13 1.27
N PHE A 361 11.51 -2.19 0.58
CA PHE A 361 12.09 -0.91 0.25
C PHE A 361 12.24 -0.03 1.50
N LEU A 362 13.46 0.45 1.74
CA LEU A 362 13.78 1.43 2.78
C LEU A 362 14.40 2.66 2.12
N GLY A 363 13.80 3.83 2.32
CA GLY A 363 14.21 5.08 1.70
C GLY A 363 13.05 6.05 1.47
N ILE A 364 13.35 7.15 0.79
CA ILE A 364 12.35 8.14 0.36
C ILE A 364 11.45 7.51 -0.69
N SER A 365 10.13 7.58 -0.48
CA SER A 365 9.19 6.92 -1.38
C SER A 365 9.16 7.57 -2.76
N PRO A 366 8.76 6.84 -3.81
CA PRO A 366 8.60 7.39 -5.14
C PRO A 366 7.67 8.61 -5.22
N VAL A 367 6.71 8.72 -4.29
CA VAL A 367 5.76 9.83 -4.22
C VAL A 367 6.48 11.15 -3.90
N ARG A 368 7.50 11.10 -3.03
CA ARG A 368 8.31 12.27 -2.64
C ARG A 368 9.58 12.46 -3.43
N TYR A 369 9.91 11.52 -4.31
CA TYR A 369 11.14 11.56 -5.08
C TYR A 369 11.29 12.87 -5.87
N ARG A 370 10.25 13.25 -6.61
CA ARG A 370 10.29 14.47 -7.42
C ARG A 370 10.37 15.73 -6.54
N ASP A 371 9.57 15.81 -5.47
CA ASP A 371 9.57 16.95 -4.53
C ASP A 371 10.97 17.26 -4.00
N ILE A 372 11.68 16.22 -3.57
CA ILE A 372 12.95 16.36 -2.87
C ILE A 372 14.12 16.52 -3.83
N PHE A 373 14.09 15.85 -4.98
CA PHE A 373 15.23 15.73 -5.88
C PHE A 373 15.12 16.54 -7.18
N GLN A 374 13.93 17.05 -7.54
CA GLN A 374 13.80 18.03 -8.61
C GLN A 374 14.25 19.40 -8.10
N ARG A 375 15.45 19.83 -8.49
CA ARG A 375 16.10 21.05 -7.97
C ARG A 375 16.56 21.97 -9.09
N GLY A 376 16.50 23.28 -8.81
CA GLY A 376 17.06 24.32 -9.67
C GLY A 376 18.57 24.53 -9.48
N LYS A 377 19.02 25.76 -9.75
CA LYS A 377 20.44 26.16 -9.61
C LYS A 377 20.88 26.07 -8.15
N ARG A 378 22.04 25.43 -7.91
CA ARG A 378 22.63 25.17 -6.58
C ARG A 378 23.99 25.83 -6.39
N LYS A 379 24.29 26.85 -7.19
CA LYS A 379 25.56 27.57 -7.14
C LYS A 379 25.35 29.08 -7.17
N GLN A 380 26.17 29.77 -6.39
CA GLN A 380 26.33 31.22 -6.41
C GLN A 380 27.83 31.52 -6.44
N ASP A 381 28.27 32.36 -7.39
CA ASP A 381 29.67 32.76 -7.56
C ASP A 381 30.67 31.58 -7.59
N GLY A 382 30.26 30.50 -8.28
CA GLY A 382 31.06 29.27 -8.41
C GLY A 382 31.08 28.37 -7.18
N LYS A 383 30.49 28.77 -6.05
CA LYS A 383 30.39 27.99 -4.82
C LYS A 383 29.05 27.26 -4.73
N ALA A 384 29.08 26.03 -4.22
CA ALA A 384 27.87 25.28 -3.95
C ALA A 384 27.12 25.89 -2.75
N LEU A 385 25.81 26.08 -2.90
CA LEU A 385 24.95 26.47 -1.79
C LEU A 385 24.74 25.26 -0.87
N PRO A 386 24.76 25.38 0.47
CA PRO A 386 24.50 24.25 1.37
C PRO A 386 23.02 23.82 1.38
N TYR A 387 22.10 24.76 1.15
CA TYR A 387 20.66 24.55 1.08
C TYR A 387 20.06 25.28 -0.13
N MET A 388 18.88 24.83 -0.58
CA MET A 388 18.13 25.46 -1.66
C MET A 388 17.55 26.82 -1.27
N THR A 389 17.25 27.02 0.01
CA THR A 389 16.73 28.26 0.59
C THR A 389 17.51 28.63 1.84
N ASP A 390 17.52 29.92 2.18
CA ASP A 390 18.05 30.44 3.43
C ASP A 390 16.99 31.35 4.08
N PRO A 391 16.36 30.96 5.20
CA PRO A 391 16.61 29.73 5.96
C PRO A 391 16.16 28.45 5.24
N PRO A 392 16.68 27.27 5.64
CA PRO A 392 16.23 25.98 5.11
C PRO A 392 14.73 25.80 5.27
N SER A 393 14.06 25.47 4.17
CA SER A 393 12.60 25.31 4.11
C SER A 393 12.24 24.01 3.40
N PRO A 394 11.08 23.40 3.71
CA PRO A 394 10.60 22.22 3.00
C PRO A 394 10.58 22.40 1.47
N MET A 395 11.02 21.37 0.75
CA MET A 395 11.09 21.28 -0.72
C MET A 395 9.72 21.01 -1.35
N MET A 396 8.72 21.76 -0.90
CA MET A 396 7.35 21.70 -1.40
C MET A 396 6.81 23.10 -1.39
N GLU A 397 5.89 23.41 -2.32
CA GLU A 397 5.20 24.68 -2.29
C GLU A 397 4.57 24.86 -0.91
N PRO A 398 4.84 25.99 -0.21
CA PRO A 398 4.23 26.24 1.08
C PRO A 398 2.73 26.25 0.84
N ALA A 399 2.04 25.23 1.36
CA ALA A 399 0.59 25.22 1.24
C ALA A 399 0.10 26.51 1.90
N THR A 400 -0.79 27.19 1.20
CA THR A 400 -1.58 28.29 1.75
C THR A 400 -2.16 27.87 3.11
N THR A 401 -2.60 28.85 3.91
CA THR A 401 -3.36 28.60 5.15
C THR A 401 -4.67 27.83 4.92
N ALA A 402 -4.99 27.43 3.68
CA ALA A 402 -6.16 26.65 3.29
C ALA A 402 -6.33 25.35 4.09
N TYR A 403 -5.28 24.76 4.67
CA TYR A 403 -5.46 23.60 5.52
C TYR A 403 -6.25 23.93 6.81
N LEU A 404 -6.23 25.18 7.28
CA LEU A 404 -7.02 25.64 8.43
C LEU A 404 -8.52 25.66 8.09
N GLU A 405 -8.86 26.07 6.86
CA GLU A 405 -10.22 26.01 6.34
C GLU A 405 -10.67 24.55 6.17
N ASN A 406 -9.81 23.69 5.62
CA ASN A 406 -10.07 22.25 5.50
C ASN A 406 -10.28 21.58 6.88
N GLU A 407 -9.51 21.99 7.89
CA GLU A 407 -9.72 21.54 9.28
C GLU A 407 -11.13 21.95 9.77
N ALA A 408 -11.52 23.21 9.54
CA ALA A 408 -12.83 23.74 9.92
C ALA A 408 -13.99 23.02 9.21
N ASP A 409 -13.85 22.75 7.92
CA ASP A 409 -14.85 22.03 7.11
C ASP A 409 -15.06 20.59 7.61
N GLU A 410 -13.98 19.88 7.94
CA GLU A 410 -14.09 18.54 8.51
C GLU A 410 -14.76 18.56 9.90
N TRP A 411 -14.65 19.66 10.66
CA TRP A 411 -15.43 19.86 11.89
C TRP A 411 -16.90 20.09 11.62
N GLY A 412 -17.25 20.91 10.64
CA GLY A 412 -18.64 21.15 10.25
C GLY A 412 -19.37 19.84 9.93
N LYS A 413 -18.72 18.93 9.20
CA LYS A 413 -19.27 17.60 8.86
C LYS A 413 -19.58 16.75 10.10
N LEU A 414 -18.69 16.76 11.11
CA LEU A 414 -18.91 16.00 12.35
C LEU A 414 -20.08 16.53 13.19
N VAL A 415 -20.29 17.84 13.20
CA VAL A 415 -21.38 18.47 13.94
C VAL A 415 -22.72 18.15 13.27
N LEU A 416 -22.76 18.19 11.94
CA LEU A 416 -23.96 17.83 11.16
C LEU A 416 -24.30 16.33 11.26
N ASP A 417 -23.30 15.44 11.21
CA ASP A 417 -23.50 13.99 11.40
C ASP A 417 -24.04 13.66 12.80
N ARG A 418 -23.66 14.44 13.84
CA ARG A 418 -24.23 14.30 15.18
C ARG A 418 -25.67 14.77 15.25
N ALA A 419 -26.00 15.89 14.60
CA ALA A 419 -27.35 16.45 14.59
C ALA A 419 -28.35 15.51 13.90
N SER A 420 -27.95 14.84 12.81
CA SER A 420 -28.78 13.86 12.09
C SER A 420 -28.91 12.50 12.79
N SER A 421 -28.07 12.20 13.79
CA SER A 421 -28.07 10.94 14.54
C SER A 421 -28.87 10.96 15.86
N THR A 422 -29.57 12.05 16.17
CA THR A 422 -30.40 12.15 17.39
C THR A 422 -31.79 11.55 17.13
N PRO A 423 -32.24 10.50 17.84
CA PRO A 423 -33.61 10.03 17.70
C PRO A 423 -34.54 11.11 18.29
N LEU A 424 -35.46 11.63 17.48
CA LEU A 424 -36.59 12.43 17.95
C LEU A 424 -37.50 11.54 18.80
N HIS A 425 -37.22 11.42 20.10
CA HIS A 425 -38.24 11.01 21.06
C HIS A 425 -39.22 12.18 21.24
N VAL A 426 -40.22 12.23 20.36
CA VAL A 426 -41.42 13.03 20.61
C VAL A 426 -42.26 12.27 21.62
N THR A 427 -42.11 12.61 22.90
CA THR A 427 -43.10 12.26 23.92
C THR A 427 -44.34 13.14 23.69
N ASN A 428 -45.43 12.54 23.22
CA ASN A 428 -46.74 13.19 23.21
C ASN A 428 -47.21 13.42 24.66
N PRO A 429 -47.58 14.64 25.07
CA PRO A 429 -48.30 14.85 26.30
C PRO A 429 -49.76 14.41 26.10
N SER A 430 -50.18 13.45 26.91
CA SER A 430 -51.57 13.03 27.08
C SER A 430 -52.43 14.21 27.53
N THR A 431 -53.37 14.66 26.68
CA THR A 431 -54.49 15.49 27.08
C THR A 431 -55.59 14.60 27.67
N SER A 432 -55.93 14.89 28.91
CA SER A 432 -57.11 14.42 29.63
C SER A 432 -58.40 14.95 28.99
N THR A 433 -59.32 14.03 28.65
CA THR A 433 -60.75 14.08 28.97
C THR A 433 -61.27 12.66 29.00
#